data_AF-A0A0F4TNF0-F1
#
_entry.id   AF-A0A0F4TNF0-F1
#
_cell.length_a   1.000
_cell.length_b   1.000
_cell.length_c   1.000
_cell.angle_alpha   90.00
_cell.angle_beta   90.00
_cell.angle_gamma   90.00
#
_symmetry.space_group_name_H-M   'P 1'
#
loop_
_entity.id
_entity.type
_entity.pdbx_description
1 polymer ?
#
loop_
_entity_poly.entity_id
_entity_poly.type
_entity_poly.pdbx_seq_one_letter_code
_entity_poly.pdbx_strand_id
1 'polypeptide(L)'
;MHKMFRKGASRWCKAILRYGLVLALCYWVVDFYIEWERMAEARERYYQESKKCSQKLAGMEHVPILGGGLLDRTKIPGFHFGSSTRDGLCIADVLEGSFWWTGTELRTEYQESGKEKPSSWGHFNVAARLYTRNPSTEPYNMGFKVVDWPEELIVKLKNYPGLELWLNERPPSIKNEFSVTDFVIRDWRRRDGTPRTISCDGLGSPRKKTLESGVSKADLLRFNKSQLENLDFGDLNAYCTVGLHNFDFAGGDARVGTGTGSLRGAPIALQMISEYLSNSIITGK
;
A
#
# COMPACT_ATOMS: atom_id res chain seq x y z
N MET A 1 -14.20 7.82 74.80
CA MET A 1 -15.15 8.48 73.87
C MET A 1 -14.58 8.76 72.46
N HIS A 2 -13.57 8.03 71.96
CA HIS A 2 -12.94 8.26 70.64
C HIS A 2 -13.07 7.11 69.60
N LYS A 3 -13.66 5.96 69.98
CA LYS A 3 -13.85 4.82 69.06
C LYS A 3 -15.16 4.86 68.25
N MET A 4 -16.19 5.60 68.68
CA MET A 4 -17.50 5.65 68.01
C MET A 4 -17.55 6.62 66.81
N PHE A 5 -16.81 7.73 66.84
CA PHE A 5 -16.77 8.69 65.73
C PHE A 5 -16.06 8.15 64.47
N ARG A 6 -15.10 7.22 64.64
CA ARG A 6 -14.33 6.63 63.53
C ARG A 6 -15.16 5.70 62.61
N LYS A 7 -16.18 5.02 63.16
CA LYS A 7 -17.06 4.13 62.38
C LYS A 7 -18.07 4.90 61.52
N GLY A 8 -18.56 6.04 61.98
CA GLY A 8 -19.46 6.92 61.23
C GLY A 8 -18.77 7.59 60.04
N ALA A 9 -17.59 8.17 60.26
CA ALA A 9 -16.79 8.80 59.22
C ALA A 9 -16.38 7.83 58.10
N SER A 10 -16.02 6.58 58.44
CA SER A 10 -15.69 5.55 57.45
C SER A 10 -16.88 5.14 56.57
N ARG A 11 -18.10 5.08 57.13
CA ARG A 11 -19.32 4.79 56.34
C ARG A 11 -19.68 5.94 55.41
N TRP A 12 -19.58 7.17 55.88
CA TRP A 12 -19.83 8.36 55.06
C TRP A 12 -18.83 8.49 53.92
N CYS A 13 -17.54 8.24 54.19
CA CYS A 13 -16.50 8.27 53.15
C CYS A 13 -16.72 7.17 52.10
N LYS A 14 -17.09 5.95 52.51
CA LYS A 14 -17.48 4.86 51.58
C LYS A 14 -18.73 5.19 50.76
N ALA A 15 -19.71 5.86 51.36
CA ALA A 15 -20.91 6.29 50.65
C ALA A 15 -20.56 7.34 49.58
N ILE A 16 -19.81 8.39 49.94
CA ILE A 16 -19.36 9.43 49.00
C ILE A 16 -18.53 8.83 47.87
N LEU A 17 -17.61 7.92 48.16
CA LEU A 17 -16.83 7.21 47.13
C LEU A 17 -17.71 6.40 46.17
N ARG A 18 -18.71 5.68 46.68
CA ARG A 18 -19.65 4.91 45.86
C ARG A 18 -20.50 5.82 44.97
N TYR A 19 -21.08 6.88 45.54
CA TYR A 19 -21.88 7.83 44.75
C TYR A 19 -21.02 8.60 43.75
N GLY A 20 -19.80 8.99 44.11
CA GLY A 20 -18.84 9.61 43.21
C GLY A 20 -18.44 8.71 42.04
N LEU A 21 -18.20 7.41 42.29
CA LEU A 21 -17.92 6.43 41.24
C LEU A 21 -19.13 6.21 40.33
N VAL A 22 -20.34 6.14 40.87
CA VAL A 22 -21.57 6.02 40.07
C VAL A 22 -21.76 7.26 39.20
N LEU A 23 -21.58 8.46 39.74
CA LEU A 23 -21.68 9.70 38.97
C LEU A 23 -20.60 9.79 37.88
N ALA A 24 -19.37 9.39 38.17
CA ALA A 24 -18.29 9.37 37.19
C ALA A 24 -18.57 8.36 36.06
N LEU A 25 -19.08 7.17 36.40
CA LEU A 25 -19.50 6.18 35.41
C LEU A 25 -20.66 6.69 34.56
N CYS A 26 -21.68 7.30 35.16
CA CYS A 26 -22.79 7.90 34.43
C CYS A 26 -22.31 9.02 33.50
N TYR A 27 -21.41 9.90 33.95
CA TYR A 27 -20.83 10.94 33.12
C TYR A 27 -20.07 10.35 31.93
N TRP A 28 -19.23 9.34 32.17
CA TRP A 28 -18.46 8.68 31.11
C TRP A 28 -19.35 8.00 30.08
N VAL A 29 -20.42 7.31 30.51
CA VAL A 29 -21.38 6.68 29.59
C VAL A 29 -22.11 7.73 28.75
N VAL A 30 -22.53 8.84 29.34
CA VAL A 30 -23.22 9.93 28.62
C VAL A 30 -22.27 10.62 27.63
N ASP A 31 -21.05 10.93 28.05
CA ASP A 31 -20.04 11.55 27.19
C ASP A 31 -19.69 10.65 26.00
N PHE A 32 -19.47 9.36 26.26
CA PHE A 32 -19.26 8.35 25.22
C PHE A 32 -20.46 8.26 24.26
N TYR A 33 -21.68 8.29 24.77
CA TYR A 33 -22.89 8.24 23.95
C TYR A 33 -23.02 9.47 23.04
N ILE A 34 -22.76 10.67 23.57
CA ILE A 34 -22.79 11.93 22.80
C ILE A 34 -21.71 11.94 21.73
N GLU A 35 -20.48 11.53 22.06
CA GLU A 35 -19.39 11.45 21.10
C GLU A 35 -19.71 10.43 19.99
N TRP A 36 -20.29 9.29 20.35
CA TRP A 36 -20.72 8.28 19.40
C TRP A 36 -21.81 8.79 18.45
N GLU A 37 -22.84 9.48 18.94
CA GLU A 37 -23.87 10.09 18.10
C GLU A 37 -23.29 11.15 17.16
N ARG A 38 -22.43 12.05 17.66
CA ARG A 38 -21.75 13.06 16.82
C ARG A 38 -20.93 12.43 15.70
N MET A 39 -20.21 11.36 16.00
CA MET A 39 -19.44 10.61 15.01
C MET A 39 -20.34 9.89 14.00
N ALA A 40 -21.50 9.37 14.43
CA ALA A 40 -22.48 8.78 13.53
C ALA A 40 -23.09 9.83 12.58
N GLU A 41 -23.50 11.00 13.09
CA GLU A 41 -24.01 12.10 12.28
C GLU A 41 -22.97 12.66 11.30
N ALA A 42 -21.71 12.76 11.73
CA ALA A 42 -20.61 13.18 10.86
C ALA A 42 -20.37 12.17 9.73
N ARG A 43 -20.40 10.87 10.04
CA ARG A 43 -20.28 9.79 9.03
C ARG A 43 -21.43 9.82 8.04
N GLU A 44 -22.67 10.00 8.51
CA GLU A 44 -23.84 10.07 7.64
C GLU A 44 -23.75 11.28 6.69
N ARG A 45 -23.40 12.46 7.21
CA ARG A 45 -23.17 13.65 6.37
C ARG A 45 -22.08 13.42 5.34
N TYR A 46 -20.93 12.90 5.76
CA TYR A 46 -19.83 12.57 4.86
C TYR A 46 -20.26 11.56 3.78
N TYR A 47 -21.02 10.53 4.15
CA TYR A 47 -21.53 9.53 3.22
C TYR A 47 -22.49 10.15 2.19
N GLN A 48 -23.41 11.01 2.62
CA GLN A 48 -24.33 11.70 1.72
C GLN A 48 -23.61 12.68 0.77
N GLU A 49 -22.61 13.40 1.27
CA GLU A 49 -21.76 14.27 0.45
C GLU A 49 -20.97 13.47 -0.59
N SER A 50 -20.30 12.39 -0.15
CA SER A 50 -19.56 11.49 -1.04
C SER A 50 -20.48 10.90 -2.11
N LYS A 51 -21.68 10.43 -1.74
CA LYS A 51 -22.67 9.88 -2.68
C LYS A 51 -23.12 10.90 -3.73
N LYS A 52 -23.47 12.13 -3.32
CA LYS A 52 -23.80 13.22 -4.26
C LYS A 52 -22.63 13.51 -5.19
N CYS A 53 -21.42 13.45 -4.66
CA CYS A 53 -20.20 13.67 -5.41
C CYS A 53 -19.95 12.58 -6.45
N SER A 54 -20.05 11.30 -6.06
CA SER A 54 -19.93 10.17 -6.97
C SER A 54 -20.96 10.26 -8.10
N GLN A 55 -22.21 10.61 -7.78
CA GLN A 55 -23.27 10.80 -8.79
C GLN A 55 -22.93 11.90 -9.79
N LYS A 56 -22.38 13.02 -9.32
CA LYS A 56 -21.94 14.12 -10.20
C LYS A 56 -20.82 13.68 -11.14
N LEU A 57 -19.88 12.86 -10.66
CA LEU A 57 -18.74 12.40 -11.46
C LEU A 57 -19.08 11.23 -12.39
N ALA A 58 -20.11 10.43 -12.08
CA ALA A 58 -20.45 9.20 -12.80
C ALA A 58 -20.75 9.40 -14.30
N GLY A 59 -21.25 10.58 -14.70
CA GLY A 59 -21.56 10.90 -16.10
C GLY A 59 -20.43 11.59 -16.86
N MET A 60 -19.30 11.91 -16.21
CA MET A 60 -18.21 12.64 -16.85
C MET A 60 -17.24 11.66 -17.53
N GLU A 61 -16.83 11.94 -18.77
CA GLU A 61 -15.73 11.22 -19.42
C GLU A 61 -14.38 11.62 -18.81
N HIS A 62 -14.24 12.92 -18.52
CA HIS A 62 -13.06 13.51 -17.90
C HIS A 62 -13.39 13.95 -16.47
N VAL A 63 -12.86 13.22 -15.50
CA VAL A 63 -13.15 13.45 -14.08
C VAL A 63 -12.06 14.31 -13.46
N PRO A 64 -12.38 15.44 -12.79
CA PRO A 64 -11.38 16.25 -12.11
C PRO A 64 -10.68 15.48 -10.99
N ILE A 65 -9.35 15.63 -10.90
CA ILE A 65 -8.53 15.14 -9.79
C ILE A 65 -7.97 16.31 -8.99
N LEU A 66 -7.42 16.02 -7.81
CA LEU A 66 -6.77 17.06 -7.00
C LEU A 66 -5.67 17.78 -7.80
N GLY A 67 -5.56 19.11 -7.70
CA GLY A 67 -4.51 19.89 -8.37
C GLY A 67 -4.78 20.27 -9.83
N GLY A 68 -5.99 20.05 -10.36
CA GLY A 68 -6.44 20.66 -11.61
C GLY A 68 -6.31 19.81 -12.89
N GLY A 69 -5.73 18.61 -12.79
CA GLY A 69 -5.75 17.61 -13.86
C GLY A 69 -7.10 16.91 -14.01
N LEU A 70 -7.23 16.12 -15.07
CA LEU A 70 -8.40 15.29 -15.35
C LEU A 70 -8.00 13.82 -15.55
N LEU A 71 -8.79 12.92 -15.01
CA LEU A 71 -8.75 11.48 -15.28
C LEU A 71 -9.64 11.17 -16.48
N ASP A 72 -9.07 10.63 -17.55
CA ASP A 72 -9.76 10.17 -18.74
C ASP A 72 -10.28 8.74 -18.53
N ARG A 73 -11.58 8.62 -18.23
CA ARG A 73 -12.22 7.34 -17.92
C ARG A 73 -12.28 6.39 -19.12
N THR A 74 -12.22 6.91 -20.35
CA THR A 74 -12.28 6.08 -21.56
C THR A 74 -11.05 5.18 -21.70
N LYS A 75 -9.93 5.59 -21.09
CA LYS A 75 -8.65 4.86 -21.11
C LYS A 75 -8.47 3.87 -19.97
N ILE A 76 -9.36 3.84 -18.98
CA ILE A 76 -9.27 2.97 -17.80
C ILE A 76 -10.57 2.16 -17.60
N PRO A 77 -11.01 1.40 -18.62
CA PRO A 77 -12.25 0.65 -18.52
C PRO A 77 -12.20 -0.36 -17.36
N GLY A 78 -13.26 -0.35 -16.54
CA GLY A 78 -13.44 -1.24 -15.40
C GLY A 78 -12.60 -0.90 -14.16
N PHE A 79 -11.88 0.22 -14.15
CA PHE A 79 -11.31 0.77 -12.93
C PHE A 79 -12.38 1.47 -12.10
N HIS A 80 -12.29 1.29 -10.78
CA HIS A 80 -13.09 2.03 -9.81
C HIS A 80 -12.33 3.29 -9.40
N PHE A 81 -13.03 4.41 -9.25
CA PHE A 81 -12.44 5.60 -8.64
C PHE A 81 -13.27 6.04 -7.44
N GLY A 82 -12.57 6.40 -6.36
CA GLY A 82 -13.17 7.06 -5.21
C GLY A 82 -13.45 8.53 -5.50
N SER A 83 -14.40 9.12 -4.79
CA SER A 83 -14.74 10.54 -4.93
C SER A 83 -14.81 11.24 -3.58
N SER A 84 -14.28 12.45 -3.52
CA SER A 84 -14.38 13.33 -2.37
C SER A 84 -14.65 14.78 -2.77
N THR A 85 -15.12 15.56 -1.80
CA THR A 85 -15.27 17.01 -1.94
C THR A 85 -14.05 17.70 -1.34
N ARG A 86 -13.40 18.57 -2.12
CA ARG A 86 -12.30 19.44 -1.67
C ARG A 86 -12.59 20.86 -2.12
N ASP A 87 -12.58 21.81 -1.18
CA ASP A 87 -12.86 23.23 -1.43
C ASP A 87 -14.17 23.47 -2.21
N GLY A 88 -15.19 22.66 -1.91
CA GLY A 88 -16.51 22.71 -2.58
C GLY A 88 -16.56 22.06 -3.97
N LEU A 89 -15.45 21.53 -4.48
CA LEU A 89 -15.37 20.82 -5.75
C LEU A 89 -15.36 19.31 -5.55
N CYS A 90 -16.07 18.62 -6.44
CA CYS A 90 -16.05 17.16 -6.51
C CYS A 90 -14.89 16.69 -7.36
N ILE A 91 -14.07 15.81 -6.80
CA ILE A 91 -12.88 15.26 -7.45
C ILE A 91 -12.81 13.74 -7.26
N ALA A 92 -12.09 13.07 -8.16
CA ALA A 92 -11.57 11.73 -7.91
C ALA A 92 -10.23 11.81 -7.20
N ASP A 93 -10.09 11.08 -6.09
CA ASP A 93 -8.90 11.09 -5.23
C ASP A 93 -8.25 9.71 -5.09
N VAL A 94 -8.97 8.65 -5.45
CA VAL A 94 -8.50 7.27 -5.42
C VAL A 94 -8.84 6.58 -6.75
N LEU A 95 -7.95 5.71 -7.22
CA LEU A 95 -8.18 4.84 -8.37
C LEU A 95 -7.76 3.41 -8.03
N GLU A 96 -8.66 2.45 -8.24
CA GLU A 96 -8.48 1.04 -7.93
C GLU A 96 -8.78 0.18 -9.15
N GLY A 97 -7.96 -0.83 -9.37
CA GLY A 97 -8.17 -1.79 -10.44
C GLY A 97 -7.03 -2.79 -10.50
N SER A 98 -7.06 -3.67 -11.49
CA SER A 98 -6.09 -4.75 -11.59
C SER A 98 -5.71 -5.04 -13.02
N PHE A 99 -4.51 -5.61 -13.18
CA PHE A 99 -3.94 -6.02 -14.45
C PHE A 99 -3.46 -7.46 -14.39
N TRP A 100 -3.56 -8.13 -15.54
CA TRP A 100 -2.85 -9.35 -15.86
C TRP A 100 -1.65 -9.04 -16.74
N TRP A 101 -0.51 -9.64 -16.40
CA TRP A 101 0.70 -9.65 -17.21
C TRP A 101 0.83 -11.00 -17.91
N THR A 102 0.80 -11.00 -19.23
CA THR A 102 0.84 -12.23 -20.03
C THR A 102 2.26 -12.77 -20.25
N GLY A 103 3.28 -12.01 -19.85
CA GLY A 103 4.67 -12.21 -20.26
C GLY A 103 5.13 -11.24 -21.37
N THR A 104 4.19 -10.64 -22.10
CA THR A 104 4.49 -9.73 -23.22
C THR A 104 3.62 -8.47 -23.24
N GLU A 105 2.41 -8.53 -22.69
CA GLU A 105 1.48 -7.41 -22.69
C GLU A 105 0.71 -7.33 -21.36
N LEU A 106 0.24 -6.11 -21.07
CA LEU A 106 -0.71 -5.87 -19.98
C LEU A 106 -2.13 -5.95 -20.49
N ARG A 107 -2.98 -6.64 -19.73
CA ARG A 107 -4.43 -6.68 -19.94
C ARG A 107 -5.14 -6.26 -18.68
N THR A 108 -6.22 -5.49 -18.80
CA THR A 108 -7.02 -5.10 -17.63
C THR A 108 -7.84 -6.29 -17.13
N GLU A 109 -8.13 -6.34 -15.83
CA GLU A 109 -9.06 -7.34 -15.26
C GLU A 109 -10.41 -7.30 -15.97
N TYR A 110 -10.88 -6.11 -16.34
CA TYR A 110 -12.14 -5.92 -17.06
C TYR A 110 -12.19 -6.67 -18.40
N GLN A 111 -11.14 -6.56 -19.22
CA GLN A 111 -11.06 -7.25 -20.51
C GLN A 111 -11.01 -8.78 -20.37
N GLU A 112 -10.54 -9.27 -19.23
CA GLU A 112 -10.35 -10.68 -18.97
C GLU A 112 -11.39 -11.26 -18.00
N SER A 113 -12.39 -10.47 -17.60
CA SER A 113 -13.45 -10.90 -16.69
C SER A 113 -14.19 -12.12 -17.24
N GLY A 114 -14.45 -13.12 -16.38
CA GLY A 114 -15.15 -14.35 -16.76
C GLY A 114 -14.33 -15.38 -17.55
N LYS A 115 -13.07 -15.09 -17.90
CA LYS A 115 -12.17 -16.05 -18.57
C LYS A 115 -11.25 -16.74 -17.58
N GLU A 116 -10.87 -17.98 -17.89
CA GLU A 116 -9.80 -18.69 -17.18
C GLU A 116 -8.44 -18.14 -17.64
N LYS A 117 -7.55 -17.82 -16.69
CA LYS A 117 -6.23 -17.25 -16.99
C LYS A 117 -5.17 -18.34 -16.83
N PRO A 118 -4.20 -18.42 -17.75
CA PRO A 118 -3.05 -19.30 -17.59
C PRO A 118 -2.34 -19.04 -16.26
N SER A 119 -1.86 -20.10 -15.59
CA SER A 119 -1.10 -19.98 -14.35
C SER A 119 0.23 -19.23 -14.50
N SER A 120 0.73 -19.12 -15.74
CA SER A 120 1.92 -18.35 -16.08
C SER A 120 1.70 -16.83 -16.07
N TRP A 121 0.44 -16.36 -16.03
CA TRP A 121 0.15 -14.94 -16.01
C TRP A 121 0.37 -14.34 -14.62
N GLY A 122 1.00 -13.17 -14.60
CA GLY A 122 1.18 -12.40 -13.37
C GLY A 122 -0.03 -11.54 -13.07
N HIS A 123 -0.35 -11.33 -11.79
CA HIS A 123 -1.47 -10.50 -11.37
C HIS A 123 -0.99 -9.29 -10.55
N PHE A 124 -1.52 -8.11 -10.87
CA PHE A 124 -1.14 -6.86 -10.24
C PHE A 124 -2.39 -6.07 -9.84
N ASN A 125 -2.58 -5.86 -8.54
CA ASN A 125 -3.63 -5.02 -7.99
C ASN A 125 -3.09 -3.62 -7.76
N VAL A 126 -3.79 -2.60 -8.22
CA VAL A 126 -3.41 -1.20 -8.12
C VAL A 126 -4.39 -0.48 -7.21
N ALA A 127 -3.86 0.28 -6.26
CA ALA A 127 -4.58 1.28 -5.50
C ALA A 127 -3.77 2.59 -5.54
N ALA A 128 -4.25 3.57 -6.29
CA ALA A 128 -3.57 4.82 -6.57
C ALA A 128 -4.26 6.01 -5.90
N ARG A 129 -3.46 6.99 -5.47
CA ARG A 129 -3.92 8.31 -5.07
C ARG A 129 -3.82 9.23 -6.28
N LEU A 130 -4.91 9.91 -6.59
CA LEU A 130 -5.01 10.79 -7.74
C LEU A 130 -4.75 12.24 -7.34
N TYR A 131 -3.70 12.82 -7.91
CA TYR A 131 -3.39 14.23 -7.76
C TYR A 131 -2.44 14.69 -8.86
N THR A 132 -2.58 15.95 -9.25
CA THR A 132 -1.66 16.63 -10.15
C THR A 132 -0.44 17.03 -9.33
N ARG A 133 0.73 16.54 -9.71
CA ARG A 133 1.98 16.96 -9.07
C ARG A 133 2.31 18.37 -9.52
N ASN A 134 2.41 19.29 -8.57
CA ASN A 134 3.22 20.48 -8.79
C ASN A 134 4.67 20.00 -9.02
N PRO A 135 5.37 20.52 -10.04
CA PRO A 135 6.80 20.25 -10.18
C PRO A 135 7.50 20.76 -8.91
N SER A 136 7.89 19.83 -8.04
CA SER A 136 8.71 20.18 -6.89
C SER A 136 10.15 20.35 -7.38
N THR A 137 10.70 21.54 -7.13
CA THR A 137 12.14 21.81 -7.25
C THR A 137 12.90 21.37 -6.00
N GLU A 138 12.20 20.98 -4.93
CA GLU A 138 12.85 20.49 -3.73
C GLU A 138 13.46 19.11 -3.99
N PRO A 139 14.70 18.86 -3.53
CA PRO A 139 15.28 17.53 -3.62
C PRO A 139 14.32 16.55 -2.94
N TYR A 140 13.95 15.49 -3.67
CA TYR A 140 13.14 14.43 -3.10
C TYR A 140 13.82 13.98 -1.81
N ASN A 141 13.05 13.95 -0.72
CA ASN A 141 13.56 13.44 0.54
C ASN A 141 13.83 11.94 0.31
N MET A 142 15.08 11.59 0.00
CA MET A 142 15.47 10.23 -0.36
C MET A 142 15.28 9.26 0.81
N GLY A 143 14.99 9.79 2.01
CA GLY A 143 15.01 9.02 3.24
C GLY A 143 16.35 8.32 3.38
N PHE A 144 16.33 7.04 3.73
CA PHE A 144 17.52 6.20 3.81
C PHE A 144 17.94 5.57 2.47
N LYS A 145 17.38 6.01 1.33
CA LYS A 145 17.69 5.42 0.01
C LYS A 145 18.89 6.08 -0.63
N VAL A 146 19.81 5.26 -1.11
CA VAL A 146 21.01 5.67 -1.83
C VAL A 146 20.89 5.28 -3.30
N VAL A 147 21.58 6.03 -4.16
CA VAL A 147 21.57 5.79 -5.62
C VAL A 147 22.40 4.56 -5.98
N ASP A 148 23.55 4.40 -5.32
CA ASP A 148 24.50 3.31 -5.53
C ASP A 148 24.63 2.44 -4.28
N TRP A 149 24.98 1.17 -4.48
CA TRP A 149 25.20 0.20 -3.42
C TRP A 149 26.53 -0.53 -3.66
N PRO A 150 27.26 -0.97 -2.62
CA PRO A 150 28.49 -1.72 -2.80
C PRO A 150 28.26 -3.01 -3.62
N GLU A 151 28.95 -3.17 -4.74
CA GLU A 151 28.78 -4.29 -5.69
C GLU A 151 28.94 -5.66 -5.01
N GLU A 152 29.80 -5.76 -4.00
CA GLU A 152 29.99 -7.01 -3.25
C GLU A 152 28.76 -7.42 -2.43
N LEU A 153 27.91 -6.44 -2.06
CA LEU A 153 26.65 -6.63 -1.33
C LEU A 153 25.42 -6.71 -2.24
N ILE A 154 25.61 -6.55 -3.56
CA ILE A 154 24.56 -6.77 -4.55
C ILE A 154 24.52 -8.25 -4.92
N VAL A 155 23.32 -8.81 -4.93
CA VAL A 155 23.02 -10.14 -5.46
C VAL A 155 22.07 -10.01 -6.65
N LYS A 156 22.55 -10.42 -7.83
CA LYS A 156 21.76 -10.39 -9.07
C LYS A 156 21.00 -11.71 -9.20
N LEU A 157 19.67 -11.63 -9.31
CA LEU A 157 18.82 -12.82 -9.32
C LEU A 157 18.71 -13.39 -10.74
N LYS A 158 19.27 -14.58 -10.97
CA LYS A 158 19.34 -15.18 -12.30
C LYS A 158 17.96 -15.59 -12.83
N ASN A 159 17.08 -16.07 -11.96
CA ASN A 159 15.73 -16.52 -12.31
C ASN A 159 14.70 -15.39 -12.40
N TYR A 160 15.10 -14.17 -12.00
CA TYR A 160 14.26 -12.96 -11.97
C TYR A 160 15.00 -11.78 -12.60
N PRO A 161 15.14 -11.75 -13.93
CA PRO A 161 15.88 -10.70 -14.63
C PRO A 161 15.36 -9.30 -14.29
N GLY A 162 16.28 -8.37 -14.05
CA GLY A 162 15.96 -6.99 -13.67
C GLY A 162 15.70 -6.78 -12.17
N LEU A 163 15.70 -7.85 -11.37
CA LEU A 163 15.64 -7.79 -9.91
C LEU A 163 16.99 -8.11 -9.25
N GLU A 164 17.28 -7.38 -8.18
CA GLU A 164 18.46 -7.55 -7.35
C GLU A 164 18.07 -7.55 -5.86
N LEU A 165 18.93 -8.14 -5.02
CA LEU A 165 18.91 -7.91 -3.57
C LEU A 165 20.09 -7.03 -3.21
N TRP A 166 19.82 -5.98 -2.43
CA TRP A 166 20.85 -5.09 -1.88
C TRP A 166 21.01 -5.36 -0.40
N LEU A 167 22.08 -6.08 -0.04
CA LEU A 167 22.27 -6.61 1.31
C LEU A 167 23.02 -5.61 2.20
N ASN A 168 22.82 -5.69 3.52
CA ASN A 168 23.53 -4.86 4.49
C ASN A 168 24.89 -5.48 4.88
N GLU A 169 25.03 -6.80 4.74
CA GLU A 169 26.23 -7.56 5.07
C GLU A 169 26.35 -8.77 4.14
N ARG A 170 27.56 -9.31 3.99
CA ARG A 170 27.80 -10.50 3.15
C ARG A 170 26.95 -11.68 3.68
N PRO A 171 26.19 -12.36 2.80
CA PRO A 171 25.34 -13.47 3.20
C PRO A 171 26.17 -14.74 3.46
N PRO A 172 25.76 -15.62 4.38
CA PRO A 172 24.55 -15.51 5.22
C PRO A 172 24.74 -14.54 6.40
N SER A 173 23.73 -13.71 6.68
CA SER A 173 23.73 -12.82 7.85
C SER A 173 22.31 -12.42 8.26
N ILE A 174 22.06 -12.42 9.57
CA ILE A 174 20.80 -11.92 10.15
C ILE A 174 20.64 -10.40 9.98
N LYS A 175 21.73 -9.65 9.76
CA LYS A 175 21.63 -8.19 9.49
C LYS A 175 20.93 -7.87 8.17
N ASN A 176 20.72 -8.88 7.33
CA ASN A 176 19.96 -8.75 6.08
C ASN A 176 18.46 -8.96 6.26
N GLU A 177 17.95 -8.97 7.49
CA GLU A 177 16.56 -9.30 7.82
C GLU A 177 15.52 -8.57 6.95
N PHE A 178 15.72 -7.27 6.70
CA PHE A 178 14.80 -6.47 5.89
C PHE A 178 15.15 -6.46 4.40
N SER A 179 16.41 -6.72 4.04
CA SER A 179 16.87 -6.67 2.65
C SER A 179 16.63 -7.95 1.86
N VAL A 180 16.56 -9.12 2.51
CA VAL A 180 16.31 -10.39 1.79
C VAL A 180 14.88 -10.54 1.25
N THR A 181 13.96 -9.67 1.67
CA THR A 181 12.57 -9.63 1.17
C THR A 181 12.28 -8.42 0.29
N ASP A 182 13.25 -7.52 0.11
CA ASP A 182 13.10 -6.27 -0.63
C ASP A 182 13.87 -6.34 -1.94
N PHE A 183 13.15 -6.57 -3.03
CA PHE A 183 13.70 -6.73 -4.37
C PHE A 183 13.85 -5.37 -5.06
N VAL A 184 15.08 -5.01 -5.40
CA VAL A 184 15.41 -3.78 -6.11
C VAL A 184 15.17 -3.96 -7.61
N ILE A 185 14.44 -3.03 -8.22
CA ILE A 185 14.24 -2.97 -9.67
C ILE A 185 15.38 -2.16 -10.27
N ARG A 186 16.29 -2.84 -10.99
CA ARG A 186 17.54 -2.24 -11.48
C ARG A 186 17.31 -1.15 -12.53
N ASP A 187 16.47 -1.46 -13.51
CA ASP A 187 16.35 -0.68 -14.75
C ASP A 187 15.17 0.30 -14.74
N TRP A 188 14.44 0.41 -13.63
CA TRP A 188 13.34 1.36 -13.45
C TRP A 188 13.53 2.20 -12.19
N ARG A 189 14.31 3.25 -12.34
CA ARG A 189 14.62 4.16 -11.24
C ARG A 189 13.58 5.28 -11.12
N ARG A 190 13.57 5.91 -9.96
CA ARG A 190 12.84 7.16 -9.74
C ARG A 190 13.55 8.30 -10.48
N ARG A 191 12.87 9.44 -10.61
CA ARG A 191 13.45 10.63 -11.28
C ARG A 191 14.72 11.15 -10.59
N ASP A 192 14.84 10.93 -9.28
CA ASP A 192 16.01 11.28 -8.47
C ASP A 192 17.16 10.25 -8.58
N GLY A 193 17.00 9.22 -9.41
CA GLY A 193 17.98 8.14 -9.57
C GLY A 193 17.90 7.05 -8.51
N THR A 194 17.13 7.22 -7.43
CA THR A 194 16.98 6.17 -6.42
C THR A 194 16.25 4.94 -6.98
N PRO A 195 16.62 3.72 -6.56
CA PRO A 195 15.94 2.51 -7.01
C PRO A 195 14.49 2.44 -6.50
N ARG A 196 13.65 1.74 -7.26
CA ARG A 196 12.33 1.29 -6.80
C ARG A 196 12.45 -0.11 -6.22
N THR A 197 11.63 -0.43 -5.22
CA THR A 197 11.64 -1.75 -4.58
C THR A 197 10.25 -2.41 -4.59
N ILE A 198 10.27 -3.73 -4.74
CA ILE A 198 9.14 -4.64 -4.51
C ILE A 198 9.41 -5.33 -3.17
N SER A 199 8.60 -5.07 -2.15
CA SER A 199 8.74 -5.71 -0.85
C SER A 199 7.82 -6.93 -0.76
N CYS A 200 8.36 -8.08 -0.39
CA CYS A 200 7.65 -9.35 -0.26
C CYS A 200 7.50 -9.78 1.20
N ASP A 201 6.87 -8.94 2.02
CA ASP A 201 6.57 -9.22 3.44
C ASP A 201 5.85 -10.56 3.66
N GLY A 202 5.13 -11.06 2.65
CA GLY A 202 4.47 -12.37 2.71
C GLY A 202 5.43 -13.55 2.95
N LEU A 203 6.73 -13.38 2.66
CA LEU A 203 7.77 -14.38 2.94
C LEU A 203 8.07 -14.51 4.44
N GLY A 204 7.71 -13.52 5.26
CA GLY A 204 7.75 -13.59 6.72
C GLY A 204 6.48 -14.16 7.35
N SER A 205 5.52 -14.62 6.55
CA SER A 205 4.24 -15.13 7.06
C SER A 205 4.39 -16.46 7.81
N PRO A 206 3.72 -16.66 8.96
CA PRO A 206 3.75 -17.92 9.70
C PRO A 206 2.89 -19.02 9.04
N ARG A 207 2.43 -18.83 7.80
CA ARG A 207 1.62 -19.82 7.07
C ARG A 207 2.47 -21.03 6.72
N LYS A 208 1.90 -22.23 6.92
CA LYS A 208 2.56 -23.52 6.63
C LYS A 208 3.20 -23.57 5.23
N LYS A 209 2.49 -23.13 4.19
CA LYS A 209 3.00 -23.09 2.80
C LYS A 209 4.29 -22.25 2.66
N THR A 210 4.43 -21.16 3.41
CA THR A 210 5.63 -20.33 3.40
C THR A 210 6.76 -20.96 4.22
N LEU A 211 6.45 -21.53 5.38
CA LEU A 211 7.46 -22.16 6.25
C LEU A 211 8.06 -23.43 5.62
N GLU A 212 7.26 -24.17 4.86
CA GLU A 212 7.69 -25.42 4.21
C GLU A 212 8.23 -25.20 2.78
N SER A 213 8.24 -23.97 2.26
CA SER A 213 8.70 -23.70 0.89
C SER A 213 10.22 -23.74 0.74
N GLY A 214 10.98 -23.70 1.84
CA GLY A 214 12.43 -23.58 1.84
C GLY A 214 12.95 -22.21 1.36
N VAL A 215 12.06 -21.24 1.19
CA VAL A 215 12.35 -19.86 0.78
C VAL A 215 11.61 -18.85 1.64
N SER A 216 11.29 -19.22 2.89
CA SER A 216 10.78 -18.28 3.87
C SER A 216 11.84 -17.22 4.20
N LYS A 217 11.45 -16.09 4.79
CA LYS A 217 12.40 -15.07 5.25
C LYS A 217 13.51 -15.66 6.13
N ALA A 218 13.19 -16.64 7.00
CA ALA A 218 14.16 -17.30 7.85
C ALA A 218 15.16 -18.16 7.06
N ASP A 219 14.72 -18.79 5.96
CA ASP A 219 15.58 -19.58 5.08
C ASP A 219 16.51 -18.68 4.28
N LEU A 220 15.97 -17.59 3.72
CA LEU A 220 16.75 -16.63 2.91
C LEU A 220 17.92 -16.02 3.70
N LEU A 221 17.77 -15.78 5.01
CA LEU A 221 18.85 -15.27 5.86
C LEU A 221 20.01 -16.26 6.04
N ARG A 222 19.76 -17.56 5.82
CA ARG A 222 20.74 -18.63 5.93
C ARG A 222 21.41 -18.95 4.59
N PHE A 223 20.89 -18.42 3.50
CA PHE A 223 21.45 -18.65 2.17
C PHE A 223 22.76 -17.89 2.00
N ASN A 224 23.72 -18.52 1.35
CA ASN A 224 24.91 -17.84 0.86
C ASN A 224 24.61 -17.09 -0.45
N LYS A 225 25.60 -16.31 -0.94
CA LYS A 225 25.43 -15.51 -2.17
C LYS A 225 24.97 -16.35 -3.37
N SER A 226 25.60 -17.50 -3.63
CA SER A 226 25.25 -18.36 -4.76
C SER A 226 23.82 -18.91 -4.67
N GLN A 227 23.38 -19.28 -3.47
CA GLN A 227 21.99 -19.72 -3.24
C GLN A 227 21.00 -18.59 -3.50
N LEU A 228 21.30 -17.37 -3.06
CA LEU A 228 20.46 -16.19 -3.34
C LEU A 228 20.46 -15.83 -4.83
N GLU A 229 21.60 -15.91 -5.53
CA GLU A 229 21.67 -15.66 -6.99
C GLU A 229 20.77 -16.62 -7.79
N ASN A 230 20.64 -17.86 -7.33
CA ASN A 230 19.82 -18.90 -7.96
C ASN A 230 18.46 -19.08 -7.27
N LEU A 231 18.00 -18.07 -6.52
CA LEU A 231 16.72 -18.10 -5.83
C LEU A 231 15.59 -18.43 -6.81
N ASP A 232 14.72 -19.36 -6.42
CA ASP A 232 13.50 -19.69 -7.14
C ASP A 232 12.37 -19.88 -6.12
N PHE A 233 11.24 -19.25 -6.36
CA PHE A 233 10.07 -19.33 -5.48
C PHE A 233 9.15 -20.48 -5.90
N GLY A 234 9.36 -21.07 -7.09
CA GLY A 234 8.50 -22.11 -7.63
C GLY A 234 7.03 -21.70 -7.60
N ASP A 235 6.18 -22.55 -7.02
CA ASP A 235 4.74 -22.33 -6.87
C ASP A 235 4.35 -21.55 -5.60
N LEU A 236 5.34 -21.04 -4.85
CA LEU A 236 5.05 -20.14 -3.74
C LEU A 236 4.54 -18.82 -4.31
N ASN A 237 3.37 -18.40 -3.84
CA ASN A 237 2.79 -17.11 -4.17
C ASN A 237 2.57 -16.29 -2.90
N ALA A 238 3.68 -15.86 -2.29
CA ALA A 238 3.68 -14.98 -1.14
C ALA A 238 3.35 -13.54 -1.57
N TYR A 239 2.63 -12.80 -0.74
CA TYR A 239 2.23 -11.43 -1.04
C TYR A 239 3.44 -10.49 -1.14
N CYS A 240 3.45 -9.68 -2.20
CA CYS A 240 4.43 -8.64 -2.48
C CYS A 240 3.74 -7.30 -2.78
N THR A 241 4.45 -6.20 -2.55
CA THR A 241 3.93 -4.84 -2.73
C THR A 241 5.02 -3.89 -3.22
N VAL A 242 4.68 -3.06 -4.19
CA VAL A 242 5.38 -1.80 -4.45
C VAL A 242 4.63 -0.69 -3.71
N GLY A 243 5.28 -0.06 -2.73
CA GLY A 243 4.68 1.02 -1.94
C GLY A 243 4.53 2.33 -2.74
N LEU A 244 3.70 3.25 -2.22
CA LEU A 244 3.40 4.56 -2.84
C LEU A 244 4.66 5.33 -3.24
N HIS A 245 5.66 5.40 -2.37
CA HIS A 245 6.92 6.11 -2.64
C HIS A 245 7.79 5.44 -3.73
N ASN A 246 7.51 4.19 -4.08
CA ASN A 246 8.21 3.42 -5.11
C ASN A 246 7.45 3.36 -6.44
N PHE A 247 6.21 3.85 -6.50
CA PHE A 247 5.41 3.80 -7.72
C PHE A 247 4.72 5.15 -7.92
N ASP A 248 5.20 5.90 -8.91
CA ASP A 248 4.63 7.17 -9.31
C ASP A 248 4.32 7.20 -10.79
N PHE A 249 3.36 8.03 -11.15
CA PHE A 249 2.86 8.23 -12.50
C PHE A 249 2.39 9.69 -12.66
N ALA A 250 2.00 10.11 -13.86
CA ALA A 250 1.72 11.52 -14.16
C ALA A 250 0.64 12.16 -13.26
N GLY A 251 -0.35 11.37 -12.81
CA GLY A 251 -1.46 11.82 -11.98
C GLY A 251 -1.44 11.29 -10.55
N GLY A 252 -0.26 10.97 -10.00
CA GLY A 252 -0.11 10.70 -8.57
C GLY A 252 0.88 9.59 -8.26
N ASP A 253 0.52 8.75 -7.27
CA ASP A 253 1.30 7.60 -6.85
C ASP A 253 0.40 6.41 -6.52
N ALA A 254 0.96 5.20 -6.50
CA ALA A 254 0.19 3.99 -6.31
C ALA A 254 0.85 2.96 -5.40
N ARG A 255 0.02 2.15 -4.75
CA ARG A 255 0.43 0.87 -4.18
C ARG A 255 0.08 -0.20 -5.21
N VAL A 256 1.06 -1.01 -5.59
CA VAL A 256 0.84 -2.15 -6.48
C VAL A 256 1.09 -3.45 -5.73
N GLY A 257 0.04 -4.22 -5.47
CA GLY A 257 0.11 -5.54 -4.87
C GLY A 257 0.27 -6.63 -5.91
N THR A 258 1.13 -7.60 -5.64
CA THR A 258 1.33 -8.79 -6.49
C THR A 258 1.73 -9.98 -5.62
N GLY A 259 2.17 -11.08 -6.21
CA GLY A 259 2.76 -12.19 -5.46
C GLY A 259 4.08 -12.66 -6.06
N THR A 260 4.83 -13.48 -5.32
CA THR A 260 6.16 -13.96 -5.73
C THR A 260 6.17 -14.65 -7.09
N GLY A 261 5.08 -15.31 -7.49
CA GLY A 261 4.96 -15.93 -8.81
C GLY A 261 4.98 -14.94 -9.98
N SER A 262 4.69 -13.66 -9.73
CA SER A 262 4.69 -12.60 -10.75
C SER A 262 6.03 -11.85 -10.84
N LEU A 263 6.99 -12.12 -9.94
CA LEU A 263 8.24 -11.34 -9.84
C LEU A 263 9.08 -11.38 -11.12
N ARG A 264 9.04 -12.48 -11.87
CA ARG A 264 9.83 -12.63 -13.10
C ARG A 264 9.48 -11.58 -14.15
N GLY A 265 8.22 -11.19 -14.24
CA GLY A 265 7.73 -10.16 -15.16
C GLY A 265 7.54 -8.78 -14.53
N ALA A 266 7.67 -8.67 -13.20
CA ALA A 266 7.30 -7.46 -12.47
C ALA A 266 8.05 -6.19 -12.90
N PRO A 267 9.38 -6.20 -13.17
CA PRO A 267 10.08 -4.99 -13.62
C PRO A 267 9.45 -4.32 -14.85
N ILE A 268 9.06 -5.13 -15.85
CA ILE A 268 8.46 -4.63 -17.10
C ILE A 268 6.99 -4.31 -16.88
N ALA A 269 6.24 -5.21 -16.24
CA ALA A 269 4.82 -5.02 -15.98
C ALA A 269 4.55 -3.73 -15.21
N LEU A 270 5.34 -3.43 -14.17
CA LEU A 270 5.18 -2.22 -13.37
C LEU A 270 5.46 -0.93 -14.16
N GLN A 271 6.47 -0.93 -15.05
CA GLN A 271 6.71 0.19 -15.96
C GLN A 271 5.49 0.43 -16.85
N MET A 272 4.99 -0.62 -17.48
CA MET A 272 3.84 -0.52 -18.37
C MET A 272 2.56 -0.10 -17.62
N ILE A 273 2.38 -0.52 -16.35
CA ILE A 273 1.26 -0.04 -15.51
C ILE A 273 1.42 1.46 -15.25
N SER A 274 2.63 1.93 -14.94
CA SER A 274 2.89 3.36 -14.70
C SER A 274 2.63 4.20 -15.95
N GLU A 275 3.04 3.70 -17.12
CA GLU A 275 2.75 4.33 -18.42
C GLU A 275 1.25 4.34 -18.73
N TYR A 276 0.57 3.22 -18.56
CA TYR A 276 -0.87 3.11 -18.76
C TYR A 276 -1.65 4.11 -17.88
N LEU A 277 -1.33 4.15 -16.58
CA LEU A 277 -1.95 5.10 -15.65
C LEU A 277 -1.59 6.53 -16.00
N SER A 278 -0.34 6.82 -16.38
CA SER A 278 0.07 8.17 -16.82
C SER A 278 -0.72 8.63 -18.04
N ASN A 279 -0.93 7.74 -19.02
CA ASN A 279 -1.66 8.05 -20.25
C ASN A 279 -3.17 8.28 -20.03
N SER A 280 -3.70 7.84 -18.88
CA SER A 280 -5.07 8.12 -18.44
C SER A 280 -5.24 9.51 -17.81
N ILE A 281 -4.16 10.28 -17.65
CA ILE A 281 -4.20 11.59 -16.99
C ILE A 281 -3.98 12.69 -18.02
N ILE A 282 -4.89 13.66 -18.02
CA ILE A 282 -4.78 14.89 -18.80
C ILE A 282 -4.31 15.98 -17.85
N THR A 283 -3.04 16.35 -17.96
CA THR A 283 -2.50 17.54 -17.28
C THR A 283 -2.70 18.75 -18.18
N GLY A 284 -3.27 19.83 -17.66
CA GLY A 284 -3.28 21.12 -18.35
C GLY A 284 -1.83 21.55 -18.64
N LYS A 285 -1.54 21.90 -19.89
CA LYS A 285 -0.26 22.53 -20.26
C LYS A 285 -0.19 23.95 -19.71
#